data_AF-A0A3D6EE82-F1
#
_entry.id   AF-A0A3D6EE82-F1
#
_cell.length_a   1.000
_cell.length_b   1.000
_cell.length_c   1.000
_cell.angle_alpha   90.00
_cell.angle_beta   90.00
_cell.angle_gamma   90.00
#
_symmetry.space_group_name_H-M   'P 1'
#
loop_
_entity.id
_entity.type
_entity.pdbx_description
1 polymer ?
#
loop_
_entity_poly.entity_id
_entity_poly.type
_entity_poly.pdbx_seq_one_letter_code
_entity_poly.pdbx_strand_id
1 'polypeptide(L)'
;MFIVISVILLGVIVGYIFRNVSFLQKVEKSISWTIFLLLFVLGLSIGSNPLIVENLWSFGWQAIVFALLTITGSLLASLMVFRLFFKKGGSDEK
;
A
#
# COMPACT_ATOMS: atom_id res chain seq x y z
N MET A 1 13.99 16.56 3.68
CA MET A 1 12.51 16.46 3.81
C MET A 1 11.79 17.31 2.77
N PHE A 2 12.11 18.60 2.63
CA PHE A 2 11.51 19.46 1.60
C PHE A 2 11.60 18.89 0.18
N ILE A 3 12.74 18.33 -0.22
CA ILE A 3 12.91 17.71 -1.55
C ILE A 3 11.88 16.61 -1.80
N VAL A 4 11.64 15.74 -0.81
CA VAL A 4 10.67 14.64 -0.93
C VAL A 4 9.26 15.21 -1.10
N ILE A 5 8.90 16.22 -0.29
CA ILE A 5 7.60 16.89 -0.38
C ILE A 5 7.43 17.58 -1.75
N SER A 6 8.46 18.26 -2.24
CA SER A 6 8.45 18.92 -3.56
C SER A 6 8.32 17.93 -4.71
N VAL A 7 8.97 16.77 -4.63
CA VAL A 7 8.84 15.70 -5.64
C VAL A 7 7.42 15.14 -5.66
N ILE A 8 6.81 14.91 -4.49
CA ILE A 8 5.41 14.45 -4.42
C ILE A 8 4.47 15.49 -5.02
N LEU A 9 4.63 16.77 -4.68
CA LEU A 9 3.84 17.87 -5.24
C LEU A 9 3.99 17.98 -6.77
N LEU A 10 5.22 17.90 -7.28
CA LEU A 10 5.49 17.88 -8.71
C LEU A 10 4.82 16.68 -9.39
N GLY A 11 4.88 15.49 -8.78
CA GLY A 11 4.23 14.29 -9.28
C GLY A 11 2.72 14.46 -9.44
N VAL A 12 2.06 15.11 -8.46
CA VAL A 12 0.62 15.42 -8.53
C VAL A 12 0.31 16.41 -9.66
N ILE A 13 1.11 17.47 -9.79
CA ILE A 13 0.92 18.50 -10.83
C ILE A 13 1.07 17.88 -12.23
N VAL A 14 2.15 17.12 -12.44
CA VAL A 14 2.42 16.44 -13.72
C VAL A 14 1.31 15.42 -14.03
N GLY A 15 0.91 14.63 -13.04
CA GLY A 15 -0.19 13.66 -13.18
C GLY A 15 -1.53 14.32 -13.52
N TYR A 16 -1.82 15.50 -12.98
CA TYR A 16 -3.03 16.25 -13.28
C TYR A 16 -3.03 16.80 -14.72
N ILE A 17 -1.90 17.34 -15.19
CA ILE A 17 -1.75 17.86 -16.55
C ILE A 17 -1.86 16.72 -17.59
N PHE A 18 -1.29 15.55 -17.30
CA PHE A 18 -1.32 14.40 -18.20
C PHE A 18 -2.58 13.54 -18.08
N ARG A 19 -3.53 13.86 -17.19
CA ARG A 19 -4.74 13.06 -16.92
C ARG A 19 -5.58 12.73 -18.17
N ASN A 20 -5.55 13.57 -19.20
CA ASN A 20 -6.43 13.45 -20.36
C ASN A 20 -5.84 12.59 -21.52
N VAL A 21 -4.64 12.03 -21.38
CA VAL A 21 -4.09 11.14 -22.41
C VAL A 21 -4.63 9.72 -22.25
N SER A 22 -5.32 9.20 -23.28
CA SER A 22 -5.83 7.81 -23.33
C SER A 22 -4.75 6.74 -23.17
N PHE A 23 -3.47 7.13 -23.21
CA PHE A 23 -2.32 6.28 -22.89
C PHE A 23 -2.31 5.83 -21.41
N LEU A 24 -2.96 6.58 -20.50
CA LEU A 24 -3.03 6.24 -19.08
C LEU A 24 -3.85 4.98 -18.78
N GLN A 25 -4.80 4.59 -19.66
CA GLN A 25 -5.48 3.30 -19.52
C GLN A 25 -4.53 2.11 -19.79
N LYS A 26 -3.47 2.29 -20.60
CA LYS A 26 -2.43 1.26 -20.77
C LYS A 26 -1.47 1.19 -19.58
N VAL A 27 -1.41 2.23 -18.75
CA VAL A 27 -0.56 2.25 -17.57
C VAL A 27 -1.04 1.24 -16.52
N GLU A 28 -2.34 0.99 -16.40
CA GLU A 28 -2.86 -0.03 -15.47
C GLU A 28 -2.28 -1.42 -15.75
N LYS A 29 -2.19 -1.80 -17.04
CA LYS A 29 -1.57 -3.07 -17.46
C LYS A 29 -0.05 -3.06 -17.27
N SER A 30 0.60 -1.90 -17.45
CA SER A 30 2.04 -1.72 -17.22
C SER A 30 2.40 -1.77 -15.73
N ILE A 31 1.56 -1.22 -14.85
CA ILE A 31 1.70 -1.28 -13.39
C ILE A 31 1.63 -2.74 -12.95
N SER A 32 0.63 -3.49 -13.41
CA SER A 32 0.51 -4.91 -13.08
C SER A 32 1.76 -5.71 -13.48
N TRP A 33 2.28 -5.48 -14.69
CA TRP A 33 3.54 -6.07 -15.15
C TRP A 33 4.75 -5.67 -14.27
N THR A 34 4.80 -4.41 -13.84
CA THR A 34 5.87 -3.91 -12.98
C THR A 34 5.80 -4.52 -11.58
N ILE A 35 4.61 -4.63 -11.00
CA ILE A 35 4.39 -5.29 -9.71
C ILE A 35 4.81 -6.76 -9.81
N PHE A 36 4.41 -7.45 -10.87
CA PHE A 36 4.83 -8.84 -11.10
C PHE A 36 6.36 -8.98 -11.14
N LEU A 37 7.04 -8.12 -11.92
CA LEU A 37 8.49 -8.14 -12.03
C LEU A 37 9.16 -7.79 -10.69
N LEU A 38 8.62 -6.81 -9.95
CA LEU A 38 9.10 -6.43 -8.63
C LEU A 38 8.97 -7.58 -7.63
N LEU A 39 7.82 -8.25 -7.58
CA LEU A 39 7.59 -9.41 -6.72
C LEU A 39 8.51 -10.57 -7.09
N PHE A 40 8.76 -10.79 -8.39
CA PHE A 40 9.71 -11.79 -8.87
C PHE A 40 11.14 -11.50 -8.42
N VAL A 41 11.63 -10.27 -8.64
CA VAL A 41 12.97 -9.84 -8.21
C VAL A 41 13.11 -9.89 -6.68
N LEU A 42 12.06 -9.53 -5.95
CA LEU A 42 12.03 -9.64 -4.49
C LEU A 42 12.17 -11.11 -4.05
N GLY A 43 11.45 -12.03 -4.68
CA GLY A 43 11.57 -13.46 -4.42
C GLY A 43 12.97 -14.00 -4.67
N LEU A 44 13.60 -13.61 -5.79
CA LEU A 44 14.99 -13.96 -6.08
C LEU A 44 15.97 -13.36 -5.06
N SER A 45 15.75 -12.11 -4.63
CA SER A 45 16.61 -11.43 -3.65
C SER A 45 16.54 -12.09 -2.28
N ILE A 46 15.36 -12.56 -1.87
CA ILE A 46 15.16 -13.28 -0.61
C ILE A 46 15.77 -14.69 -0.71
N GLY A 47 15.53 -15.40 -1.82
CA GLY A 47 16.01 -16.78 -2.01
C GLY A 47 17.51 -16.91 -2.23
N SER A 48 18.16 -15.89 -2.80
CA SER A 48 19.62 -15.87 -3.03
C SER A 48 20.43 -15.45 -1.80
N ASN A 49 19.79 -14.97 -0.74
CA ASN A 49 20.46 -14.54 0.48
C ASN A 49 20.36 -15.64 1.55
N PRO A 50 21.42 -16.44 1.79
CA PRO A 50 21.37 -17.57 2.71
C PRO A 50 21.06 -17.16 4.15
N LEU A 51 21.45 -15.95 4.58
CA LEU A 51 21.13 -15.44 5.91
C LEU A 51 19.62 -15.26 6.11
N ILE A 52 18.92 -14.82 5.07
CA ILE A 52 17.46 -14.67 5.11
C ILE A 52 16.83 -16.06 5.05
N VAL A 53 17.26 -16.93 4.13
CA VAL A 53 16.73 -18.28 3.94
C VAL A 53 16.85 -19.13 5.21
N GLU A 54 18.01 -19.12 5.86
CA GLU A 54 18.27 -19.86 7.10
C GLU A 54 17.43 -19.34 8.28
N ASN A 55 17.16 -18.03 8.31
CA ASN A 55 16.34 -17.40 9.35
C ASN A 55 14.90 -17.14 8.92
N LEU A 56 14.44 -17.70 7.79
CA LEU A 56 13.09 -17.48 7.26
C LEU A 56 12.01 -17.85 8.27
N TRP A 57 12.27 -18.87 9.10
CA TRP A 57 11.36 -19.25 10.16
C TRP A 57 11.19 -18.15 11.21
N SER A 58 12.30 -17.54 11.65
CA SER A 58 12.32 -16.48 12.65
C SER A 58 11.71 -15.18 12.09
N PHE A 59 12.17 -14.75 10.91
CA PHE A 59 11.65 -13.56 10.24
C PHE A 59 10.19 -13.73 9.80
N GLY A 60 9.81 -14.93 9.36
CA GLY A 60 8.47 -15.24 8.88
C GLY A 60 7.42 -15.15 9.97
N TRP A 61 7.66 -15.74 11.14
CA TRP A 61 6.73 -15.63 12.26
C TRP A 61 6.57 -14.18 12.74
N GLN A 62 7.68 -13.45 12.84
CA GLN A 62 7.63 -12.02 13.17
C GLN A 62 6.80 -11.23 12.14
N ALA A 63 7.03 -11.47 10.85
CA ALA A 63 6.29 -10.82 9.78
C ALA A 63 4.78 -11.12 9.84
N ILE A 64 4.40 -12.37 10.16
CA ILE A 64 2.99 -12.75 10.36
C ILE A 64 2.36 -11.98 11.53
N VAL A 65 3.05 -11.90 12.67
CA VAL A 65 2.56 -11.15 13.83
C VAL A 65 2.38 -9.67 13.49
N PHE A 66 3.37 -9.05 12.84
CA PHE A 66 3.27 -7.66 12.39
C PHE A 66 2.14 -7.45 11.39
N ALA A 67 1.95 -8.35 10.44
CA ALA A 67 0.88 -8.28 9.46
C ALA A 67 -0.49 -8.32 10.14
N LEU A 68 -0.70 -9.27 11.06
CA LEU A 68 -1.94 -9.39 11.82
C LEU A 68 -2.21 -8.15 12.67
N LEU A 69 -1.22 -7.67 13.43
CA LEU A 69 -1.37 -6.46 14.25
C LEU A 69 -1.69 -5.23 13.40
N THR A 70 -1.06 -5.09 12.23
CA THR A 70 -1.29 -3.96 11.32
C THR A 70 -2.68 -4.01 10.70
N ILE A 71 -3.14 -5.19 10.28
CA ILE A 71 -4.49 -5.39 9.71
C ILE A 71 -5.55 -5.16 10.79
N THR A 72 -5.41 -5.79 11.95
CA THR A 72 -6.34 -5.63 13.07
C THR A 72 -6.37 -4.18 13.56
N GLY A 73 -5.20 -3.54 13.71
CA GLY A 73 -5.12 -2.13 14.10
C GLY A 73 -5.79 -1.19 13.11
N SER A 74 -5.56 -1.38 11.80
CA SER A 74 -6.23 -0.59 10.75
C SER A 74 -7.73 -0.81 10.74
N LEU A 75 -8.20 -2.06 10.92
CA LEU A 75 -9.61 -2.38 10.99
C LEU A 75 -10.27 -1.75 12.22
N LEU A 76 -9.64 -1.85 13.40
CA LEU A 76 -10.12 -1.22 14.63
C LEU A 76 -10.20 0.29 14.52
N ALA A 77 -9.18 0.94 13.94
CA ALA A 77 -9.18 2.37 13.70
C ALA A 77 -10.32 2.79 12.75
N SER A 78 -10.50 2.07 11.65
CA SER A 78 -11.60 2.28 10.70
C SER A 78 -12.97 2.12 11.39
N LEU A 79 -13.15 1.08 12.21
CA LEU A 79 -14.38 0.86 12.98
C LEU A 79 -14.62 1.95 14.03
N MET A 80 -13.58 2.46 14.67
CA MET A 80 -13.68 3.54 15.63
C MET A 80 -14.13 4.84 14.95
N VAL A 81 -13.53 5.18 13.80
CA VAL A 81 -13.96 6.32 12.97
C VAL A 81 -15.41 6.14 12.52
N PHE A 82 -15.78 4.94 12.05
CA PHE A 82 -17.15 4.63 11.66
C PHE A 82 -18.13 4.80 12.82
N ARG A 83 -17.82 4.29 14.01
CA ARG A 83 -18.69 4.41 15.18
C ARG A 83 -18.76 5.84 15.76
N LEU A 84 -17.71 6.64 15.66
CA LEU A 84 -17.71 8.02 16.19
C LEU A 84 -18.38 9.00 15.23
N PHE A 85 -18.15 8.87 13.93
CA PHE A 85 -18.69 9.79 12.92
C PHE A 85 -20.03 9.33 12.33
N PHE A 86 -20.24 8.04 12.04
CA PHE A 86 -21.48 7.57 11.39
C PHE A 86 -22.59 7.17 12.39
N LYS A 87 -22.27 6.81 13.64
CA LYS A 87 -23.32 6.49 14.64
C LYS A 87 -24.09 7.73 15.14
N LYS A 88 -23.61 8.95 14.85
CA LYS A 88 -24.26 10.20 15.30
C LYS A 88 -25.22 10.81 14.28
N GLY A 89 -25.40 10.20 13.10
CA GLY A 89 -26.31 10.66 12.04
C GLY A 89 -27.57 9.80 11.85
N GLY A 90 -27.94 8.97 12.85
CA GLY A 90 -29.09 8.06 12.79
C GLY A 90 -30.36 8.59 13.48
N SER A 91 -30.54 9.90 13.59
CA SER A 91 -31.83 10.52 13.94
C SER A 91 -32.03 11.69 13.01
N ASP A 92 -32.63 11.41 11.86
CA ASP A 92 -33.65 12.22 11.18
C ASP A 92 -33.69 11.85 9.70
N GLU A 93 -34.38 10.75 9.40
CA GLU A 93 -35.16 10.68 8.16
C GLU A 93 -36.42 9.87 8.47
N LYS A 94 -37.50 10.62 8.76
CA LYS A 94 -38.88 10.14 8.71
C LYS A 94 -39.48 10.60 7.38
#